data_AF-A0A1F2V2E8-F1
#
_entry.id   AF-A0A1F2V2E8-F1
#
_cell.length_a   1.000
_cell.length_b   1.000
_cell.length_c   1.000
_cell.angle_alpha   90.00
_cell.angle_beta   90.00
_cell.angle_gamma   90.00
#
_symmetry.space_group_name_H-M   'P 1'
#
loop_
_entity.id
_entity.type
_entity.pdbx_description
1 polymer ?
#
loop_
_entity_poly.entity_id
_entity_poly.type
_entity_poly.pdbx_seq_one_letter_code
_entity_poly.pdbx_strand_id
1 'polypeptide(L)'
;MTHASTRLFKFRALRVVDAAVCKELPNARADVYVFTGQFAYGTRADCGREAISRGARVERDITRRTTFLVIGTFGSRDWAQTSFGRKIKRAVELRDSGFALRIVGEDHWATAL
;
A
#
# COMPACT_ATOMS: atom_id res chain seq x y z
N MET A 1 46.24 1.51 7.35
CA MET A 1 44.99 2.21 7.76
C MET A 1 43.89 1.63 6.91
N THR A 2 43.32 0.52 7.36
CA THR A 2 42.66 -0.47 6.51
C THR A 2 41.24 -0.71 7.03
N HIS A 3 40.26 -0.49 6.15
CA HIS A 3 38.98 -1.19 5.98
C HIS A 3 38.31 -1.85 7.19
N ALA A 4 37.04 -1.48 7.40
CA ALA A 4 35.84 -2.34 7.44
C ALA A 4 34.81 -1.65 8.35
N SER A 5 33.68 -1.19 7.82
CA SER A 5 32.48 -2.01 7.65
C SER A 5 32.09 -2.69 8.98
N THR A 6 30.97 -2.27 9.59
CA THR A 6 29.83 -3.11 10.00
C THR A 6 28.88 -2.24 10.85
N ARG A 7 27.58 -2.40 10.63
CA ARG A 7 26.45 -2.06 11.54
C ARG A 7 25.81 -0.68 11.42
N LEU A 8 25.09 -0.44 10.32
CA LEU A 8 23.84 0.34 10.36
C LEU A 8 22.84 -0.03 9.26
N PHE A 9 22.86 -1.29 8.80
CA PHE A 9 21.86 -1.85 7.85
C PHE A 9 21.15 -3.07 8.46
N LYS A 10 20.65 -2.92 9.69
CA LYS A 10 19.87 -3.99 10.35
C LYS A 10 18.55 -3.45 10.90
N PHE A 11 17.72 -2.88 10.03
CA PHE A 11 16.30 -2.55 10.21
C PHE A 11 15.80 -2.18 8.80
N ARG A 12 14.71 -2.67 8.21
CA ARG A 12 13.47 -3.21 8.76
C ARG A 12 12.65 -3.74 7.56
N ALA A 13 12.68 -5.04 7.29
CA ALA A 13 11.69 -5.71 6.42
C ALA A 13 10.28 -5.76 7.07
N LEU A 14 10.01 -4.86 8.02
CA LEU A 14 8.85 -4.80 8.91
C LEU A 14 8.21 -3.39 8.95
N ARG A 15 8.31 -2.66 7.84
CA ARG A 15 7.44 -1.51 7.51
C ARG A 15 7.00 -1.64 6.06
N VAL A 16 6.33 -2.74 5.74
CA VAL A 16 5.60 -2.83 4.47
C VAL A 16 4.46 -1.83 4.48
N VAL A 17 3.87 -1.57 5.65
CA VAL A 17 2.78 -0.62 5.83
C VAL A 17 3.30 0.71 6.35
N ASP A 18 3.05 1.78 5.61
CA ASP A 18 3.36 3.14 6.01
C ASP A 18 2.33 3.60 7.06
N ALA A 19 2.66 3.43 8.34
CA ALA A 19 1.81 3.84 9.48
C ALA A 19 1.59 5.37 9.60
N ALA A 20 2.23 6.16 8.74
CA ALA A 20 2.16 7.61 8.74
C ALA A 20 1.33 8.13 7.54
N VAL A 21 0.06 7.74 7.44
CA VAL A 21 -0.95 8.58 6.78
C VAL A 21 -1.66 9.38 7.86
N CYS A 22 -0.91 10.25 8.55
CA CYS A 22 -1.46 11.15 9.54
C CYS A 22 -1.69 12.53 8.89
N LYS A 23 -2.98 12.88 8.80
CA LYS A 23 -3.55 14.24 8.94
C LYS A 23 -4.07 14.99 7.72
N GLU A 24 -3.76 14.58 6.49
CA GLU A 24 -4.46 15.13 5.32
C GLU A 24 -4.95 13.99 4.45
N LEU A 25 -6.26 13.95 4.23
CA LEU A 25 -6.84 13.19 3.14
C LEU A 25 -6.02 13.56 1.90
N PRO A 26 -5.30 12.61 1.30
CA PRO A 26 -4.59 12.89 0.07
C PRO A 26 -5.65 13.38 -0.92
N ASN A 27 -5.32 14.42 -1.67
CA ASN A 27 -6.29 15.18 -2.45
C ASN A 27 -7.05 14.24 -3.39
N ALA A 28 -8.23 13.77 -2.96
CA ALA A 28 -8.80 12.51 -3.42
C ALA A 28 -9.02 12.52 -4.95
N ARG A 29 -9.19 13.70 -5.55
CA ARG A 29 -9.30 13.91 -7.00
C ARG A 29 -8.08 13.43 -7.82
N ALA A 30 -6.90 13.34 -7.21
CA ALA A 30 -5.65 12.94 -7.88
C ALA A 30 -5.16 11.53 -7.49
N ASP A 31 -5.75 10.92 -6.46
CA ASP A 31 -5.26 9.65 -5.94
C ASP A 31 -5.72 8.45 -6.76
N VAL A 32 -4.81 7.48 -6.86
CA VAL A 32 -5.02 6.23 -7.59
C VAL A 32 -4.80 5.08 -6.60
N TYR A 33 -5.88 4.42 -6.25
CA TYR A 33 -5.92 3.30 -5.32
C TYR A 33 -5.88 1.97 -6.04
N VAL A 34 -5.16 1.02 -5.46
CA VAL A 34 -5.24 -0.39 -5.79
C VAL A 34 -5.57 -1.15 -4.50
N PHE A 35 -6.65 -1.93 -4.52
CA PHE A 35 -7.06 -2.76 -3.39
C PHE A 35 -6.61 -4.20 -3.59
N THR A 36 -6.02 -4.80 -2.56
CA THR A 36 -5.54 -6.17 -2.62
C THR A 36 -5.78 -6.93 -1.31
N GLY A 37 -6.09 -8.24 -1.42
CA GLY A 37 -6.47 -9.07 -0.28
C GLY A 37 -7.97 -9.22 -0.09
N GLN A 38 -8.36 -9.61 1.13
CA GLN A 38 -9.74 -9.71 1.61
C GLN A 38 -9.96 -8.66 2.70
N PHE A 39 -11.09 -7.97 2.59
CA PHE A 39 -11.39 -6.77 3.36
C PHE A 39 -12.47 -7.04 4.41
N ALA A 40 -12.36 -6.39 5.56
CA ALA A 40 -13.35 -6.36 6.64
C ALA A 40 -14.45 -5.31 6.40
N TYR A 41 -14.11 -4.21 5.75
CA TYR A 41 -15.01 -3.12 5.36
C TYR A 41 -16.12 -3.59 4.42
N GLY A 42 -15.82 -4.54 3.54
CA GLY A 42 -16.75 -5.08 2.56
C GLY A 42 -16.02 -5.83 1.45
N THR A 43 -16.66 -5.97 0.29
CA THR A 43 -15.99 -6.49 -0.90
C THR A 43 -14.98 -5.48 -1.46
N ARG A 44 -14.04 -5.93 -2.30
CA ARG A 44 -13.14 -5.01 -3.02
C ARG A 44 -13.89 -3.97 -3.86
N ALA A 45 -15.08 -4.34 -4.35
CA ALA A 45 -15.94 -3.41 -5.08
C ALA A 45 -16.51 -2.33 -4.15
N ASP A 46 -16.88 -2.68 -2.91
CA ASP A 46 -17.32 -1.71 -1.90
C ASP A 46 -16.21 -0.71 -1.56
N CYS A 47 -15.00 -1.20 -1.28
CA CYS A 47 -13.86 -0.32 -1.03
C CYS A 47 -13.57 0.60 -2.23
N GLY A 48 -13.68 0.05 -3.45
CA GLY A 48 -13.51 0.83 -4.68
C GLY A 48 -14.57 1.91 -4.85
N ARG A 49 -15.85 1.59 -4.62
CA ARG A 49 -16.95 2.56 -4.67
C ARG A 49 -16.75 3.69 -3.68
N GLU A 50 -16.30 3.38 -2.47
CA GLU A 50 -16.06 4.35 -1.41
C GLU A 50 -14.90 5.31 -1.71
N ALA A 51 -13.84 4.80 -2.34
CA ALA A 51 -12.74 5.65 -2.82
C ALA A 51 -13.20 6.54 -3.99
N ILE A 52 -13.98 5.99 -4.93
CA ILE A 52 -14.51 6.74 -6.09
C ILE A 52 -15.50 7.82 -5.65
N SER A 53 -16.35 7.57 -4.66
CA SER A 53 -17.31 8.56 -4.16
C SER A 53 -16.63 9.80 -3.56
N ARG A 54 -15.39 9.64 -3.09
CA ARG A 54 -14.51 10.75 -2.62
C ARG A 54 -13.72 11.42 -3.74
N GLY A 55 -13.82 10.94 -4.97
CA GLY A 55 -13.16 11.51 -6.14
C GLY A 55 -11.88 10.80 -6.57
N ALA A 56 -11.51 9.69 -5.92
CA ALA A 56 -10.33 8.93 -6.29
C ALA A 56 -10.55 8.01 -7.49
N ARG A 57 -9.46 7.58 -8.09
CA ARG A 57 -9.44 6.56 -9.14
C ARG A 57 -9.06 5.22 -8.54
N VAL A 58 -9.68 4.16 -9.03
CA VAL A 58 -9.39 2.80 -8.59
C VAL A 58 -8.92 1.97 -9.77
N GLU A 59 -7.80 1.29 -9.59
CA GLU A 59 -7.17 0.47 -10.62
C GLU A 59 -6.98 -0.97 -10.14
N ARG A 60 -6.90 -1.88 -11.11
CA ARG A 60 -6.72 -3.31 -10.84
C ARG A 60 -5.25 -3.67 -10.58
N ASP A 61 -4.34 -2.93 -11.20
CA ASP A 61 -2.91 -3.22 -11.21
C ASP A 61 -2.10 -2.02 -10.77
N ILE A 62 -0.94 -2.31 -10.19
CA ILE A 62 -0.03 -1.28 -9.70
C ILE A 62 0.75 -0.72 -10.89
N THR A 63 0.62 0.58 -11.09
CA THR A 63 1.29 1.34 -12.15
C THR A 63 2.11 2.49 -11.54
N ARG A 64 2.88 3.19 -12.36
CA ARG A 64 3.70 4.34 -11.92
C ARG A 64 2.87 5.52 -11.38
N ARG A 65 1.57 5.57 -11.70
CA ARG A 65 0.63 6.59 -11.20
C ARG A 65 -0.13 6.14 -9.96
N THR A 66 0.01 4.89 -9.53
CA THR A 66 -0.61 4.39 -8.30
C THR A 66 -0.03 5.14 -7.10
N THR A 67 -0.89 5.82 -6.34
CA THR A 67 -0.49 6.54 -5.12
C THR A 67 -0.69 5.70 -3.86
N PHE A 68 -1.66 4.77 -3.88
CA PHE A 68 -1.97 3.90 -2.74
C PHE A 68 -2.18 2.44 -3.13
N LEU A 69 -1.50 1.54 -2.40
CA LEU A 69 -1.87 0.13 -2.31
C LEU A 69 -2.53 -0.11 -0.95
N VAL A 70 -3.81 -0.45 -0.93
CA VAL A 70 -4.54 -0.81 0.30
C VAL A 70 -4.56 -2.32 0.46
N ILE A 71 -4.10 -2.78 1.61
CA ILE A 71 -4.02 -4.17 2.01
C ILE A 71 -5.18 -4.50 2.94
N GLY A 72 -6.05 -5.43 2.51
CA GLY A 72 -7.13 -5.95 3.34
C GLY A 72 -6.62 -6.63 4.62
N THR A 73 -7.38 -6.51 5.71
CA THR A 73 -7.06 -7.02 7.05
C THR A 73 -6.87 -8.54 7.06
N PHE A 74 -7.60 -9.29 6.23
CA PHE A 74 -7.55 -10.75 6.21
C PHE A 74 -6.51 -11.29 5.21
N GLY A 75 -5.27 -10.81 5.32
CA GLY A 75 -4.14 -11.33 4.53
C GLY A 75 -3.84 -12.79 4.88
N SER A 76 -3.74 -13.67 3.87
CA SER A 76 -3.28 -15.06 4.06
C SER A 76 -1.85 -15.10 4.60
N ARG A 77 -1.55 -16.05 5.50
CA ARG A 77 -0.19 -16.29 6.04
C ARG A 77 0.86 -16.55 4.95
N ASP A 78 0.43 -17.10 3.80
CA ASP A 78 1.29 -17.43 2.65
C ASP A 78 1.27 -16.35 1.56
N TRP A 79 1.14 -15.09 1.96
CA TRP A 79 0.97 -13.96 1.05
C TRP A 79 2.03 -13.88 -0.06
N ALA A 80 3.27 -14.30 0.21
CA ALA A 80 4.40 -14.20 -0.71
C ALA A 80 4.19 -14.91 -2.07
N GLN A 81 3.38 -15.98 -2.13
CA GLN A 81 3.12 -16.75 -3.36
C GLN A 81 1.80 -16.37 -4.05
N THR A 82 1.00 -15.49 -3.45
CA THR A 82 -0.31 -15.11 -3.98
C THR A 82 -0.22 -13.90 -4.92
N SER A 83 -1.31 -13.59 -5.64
CA SER A 83 -1.45 -12.34 -6.39
C SER A 83 -1.26 -11.11 -5.51
N PHE A 84 -1.62 -11.20 -4.23
CA PHE A 84 -1.40 -10.19 -3.20
C PHE A 84 0.11 -9.95 -2.93
N GLY A 85 0.90 -11.01 -2.79
CA GLY A 85 2.36 -10.89 -2.65
C GLY A 85 3.04 -10.28 -3.88
N ARG A 86 2.58 -10.63 -5.10
CA ARG A 86 3.09 -10.00 -6.33
C ARG A 86 2.79 -8.49 -6.36
N LYS A 87 1.59 -8.08 -5.93
CA LYS A 87 1.23 -6.67 -5.84
C LYS A 87 2.07 -5.95 -4.79
N ILE A 88 2.22 -6.49 -3.58
CA ILE A 88 3.08 -5.89 -2.54
C ILE A 88 4.51 -5.72 -3.05
N LYS A 89 5.10 -6.77 -3.63
CA LYS A 89 6.46 -6.71 -4.18
C LYS A 89 6.59 -5.59 -5.22
N ARG A 90 5.65 -5.52 -6.17
CA ARG A 90 5.64 -4.46 -7.18
C ARG A 90 5.50 -3.05 -6.58
N ALA A 91 4.68 -2.93 -5.54
CA ALA A 91 4.49 -1.68 -4.82
C ALA A 91 5.78 -1.21 -4.14
N VAL A 92 6.46 -2.13 -3.45
CA VAL A 92 7.76 -1.88 -2.82
C VAL A 92 8.80 -1.48 -3.87
N GLU A 93 8.89 -2.20 -4.99
CA GLU A 93 9.82 -1.86 -6.09
C GLU A 93 9.60 -0.43 -6.62
N LEU A 94 8.35 -0.02 -6.84
CA LEU A 94 8.06 1.34 -7.31
C LEU A 94 8.38 2.39 -6.25
N ARG A 95 8.02 2.14 -4.99
CA ARG A 95 8.35 3.04 -3.88
C ARG A 95 9.87 3.22 -3.74
N ASP A 96 10.62 2.12 -3.77
CA ASP A 96 12.08 2.13 -3.67
C ASP A 96 12.75 2.77 -4.91
N SER A 97 12.06 2.76 -6.06
CA SER A 97 12.47 3.49 -7.28
C SER A 97 12.11 4.98 -7.24
N GLY A 98 11.58 5.50 -6.13
CA GLY A 98 11.28 6.92 -5.92
C GLY A 98 9.89 7.36 -6.38
N PHE A 99 8.99 6.44 -6.75
CA PHE A 99 7.60 6.79 -7.00
C PHE A 99 6.85 7.04 -5.70
N ALA A 100 5.89 7.98 -5.73
CA ALA A 100 5.05 8.35 -4.59
C ALA A 100 3.95 7.31 -4.31
N LEU A 101 4.34 6.04 -4.13
CA LEU A 101 3.45 4.94 -3.78
C LEU A 101 3.52 4.66 -2.28
N ARG A 102 2.37 4.72 -1.62
CA ARG A 102 2.20 4.36 -0.20
C ARG A 102 1.48 3.02 -0.08
N ILE A 103 1.95 2.17 0.81
CA ILE A 103 1.32 0.89 1.10
C ILE A 103 0.64 1.01 2.46
N VAL A 104 -0.67 0.85 2.51
CA VAL A 104 -1.49 1.11 3.70
C VAL A 104 -2.34 -0.10 4.07
N GLY A 105 -2.57 -0.28 5.37
CA GLY A 105 -3.50 -1.26 5.89
C GLY A 105 -4.94 -0.77 5.72
N GLU A 106 -5.87 -1.71 5.61
CA GLU A 106 -7.30 -1.42 5.56
C GLU A 106 -7.78 -0.64 6.78
N ASP A 107 -7.28 -0.96 7.97
CA ASP A 107 -7.59 -0.27 9.23
C ASP A 107 -7.26 1.23 9.14
N HIS A 108 -6.09 1.55 8.59
CA HIS A 108 -5.67 2.92 8.37
C HIS A 108 -6.56 3.59 7.31
N TRP A 109 -6.75 2.93 6.17
CA TRP A 109 -7.58 3.45 5.09
C TRP A 109 -9.02 3.75 5.56
N ALA A 110 -9.64 2.83 6.30
CA ALA A 110 -10.99 2.96 6.82
C ALA A 110 -11.12 4.06 7.87
N THR A 111 -10.10 4.26 8.71
CA THR A 111 -10.08 5.36 9.70
C THR A 111 -9.93 6.73 9.04
N ALA A 112 -9.36 6.77 7.83
CA ALA A 112 -9.12 8.00 7.07
C ALA A 112 -10.28 8.35 6.11
N LEU A 113 -11.31 7.52 5.99
CA LEU A 113 -12.50 7.78 5.15
C LEU A 113 -13.37 8.93 5.68
#